data_AF-A0A941L0L1-F1
#
_entry.id   AF-A0A941L0L1-F1
#
_cell.length_a   1.000
_cell.length_b   1.000
_cell.length_c   1.000
_cell.angle_alpha   90.00
_cell.angle_beta   90.00
_cell.angle_gamma   90.00
#
_symmetry.space_group_name_H-M   'P 1'
#
loop_
_entity.id
_entity.type
_entity.pdbx_description
1 polymer ?
#
loop_
_entity_poly.entity_id
_entity_poly.type
_entity_poly.pdbx_seq_one_letter_code
_entity_poly.pdbx_strand_id
1 'polypeptide(L)'
;MLGGISLWQLAILLVIVVLLFGTKKLRNLGGDLGGAVKGFKKAMNEDPKEEEKKLESDADFAETDKAEVKEQTKEQVKDEPKADK
;
A
#
# COMPACT_ATOMS: atom_id res chain seq x y z
N MET A 1 25.78 -5.17 -29.28
CA MET A 1 24.78 -4.11 -29.57
C MET A 1 23.69 -3.97 -28.49
N LEU A 2 23.92 -4.40 -27.24
CA LEU A 2 22.94 -4.35 -26.15
C LEU A 2 23.38 -3.45 -24.98
N GLY A 3 24.21 -2.44 -25.26
CA GLY A 3 24.82 -1.56 -24.24
C GLY A 3 24.28 -0.13 -24.24
N GLY A 4 23.06 0.09 -24.74
CA GLY A 4 22.55 1.44 -25.03
C GLY A 4 21.49 1.98 -24.08
N ILE A 5 20.92 1.14 -23.21
CA ILE A 5 19.92 1.61 -22.23
C ILE A 5 20.70 2.15 -21.03
N SER A 6 21.09 3.41 -21.11
CA SER A 6 21.72 4.07 -19.98
C SER A 6 20.64 4.45 -18.94
N LEU A 7 21.05 4.47 -17.66
CA LEU A 7 20.16 4.71 -16.52
C LEU A 7 19.40 6.04 -16.66
N TRP A 8 19.98 7.01 -17.35
CA TRP A 8 19.36 8.31 -17.64
C TRP A 8 18.12 8.22 -18.53
N GLN A 9 18.13 7.35 -19.54
CA GLN A 9 16.97 7.12 -20.40
C GLN A 9 15.83 6.46 -19.61
N LEU A 10 16.16 5.53 -18.72
CA LEU A 10 15.17 4.86 -17.87
C LEU A 10 14.50 5.85 -16.90
N ALA A 11 15.26 6.78 -16.32
CA ALA A 11 14.71 7.83 -15.46
C ALA A 11 13.73 8.75 -16.21
N ILE A 12 14.08 9.18 -17.43
CA ILE A 12 13.20 10.01 -18.27
C ILE A 12 11.91 9.24 -18.61
N LEU A 13 12.02 7.96 -18.96
CA LEU A 13 10.87 7.11 -19.24
C LEU A 13 9.96 6.95 -18.01
N LEU A 14 10.54 6.73 -16.83
CA LEU A 14 9.83 6.63 -15.55
C LEU A 14 8.98 7.89 -15.32
N VAL A 15 9.57 9.07 -15.50
CA VAL A 15 8.86 10.35 -15.33
C VAL A 15 7.63 10.43 -16.25
N ILE A 16 7.77 10.06 -17.52
CA ILE A 16 6.65 10.05 -18.47
C ILE A 16 5.54 9.10 -18.00
N VAL A 17 5.90 7.88 -17.58
CA VAL A 17 4.93 6.89 -17.06
C VAL A 17 4.20 7.44 -15.83
N VAL A 18 4.91 8.05 -14.88
CA VAL A 18 4.30 8.66 -13.68
C VAL A 18 3.34 9.78 -14.06
N LEU A 19 3.67 10.61 -15.04
CA LEU A 19 2.79 11.69 -15.51
C LEU A 19 1.55 11.15 -16.21
N LEU A 20 1.65 10.08 -17.00
CA LEU A 20 0.51 9.47 -17.70
C LEU A 20 -0.45 8.77 -16.75
N PHE A 21 0.07 8.00 -15.80
CA PHE A 21 -0.73 7.20 -14.88
C PHE A 21 -1.09 7.96 -13.60
N GLY A 22 -0.36 9.02 -13.27
CA GLY A 22 -0.46 9.76 -12.01
C GLY A 22 0.16 9.02 -10.82
N THR A 23 0.67 9.77 -9.85
CA THR A 23 1.30 9.21 -8.64
C THR A 23 0.32 8.44 -7.75
N LYS A 24 -0.98 8.78 -7.78
CA LYS A 24 -2.01 8.12 -6.94
C LYS A 24 -2.26 6.67 -7.33
N LYS A 25 -2.33 6.36 -8.64
CA LYS A 25 -2.45 4.99 -9.17
C LYS A 25 -1.17 4.21 -8.91
N LEU A 26 -0.01 4.82 -9.15
CA LEU A 26 1.29 4.19 -8.93
C LEU A 26 1.57 3.91 -7.46
N ARG A 27 1.14 4.76 -6.52
CA ARG A 27 1.29 4.51 -5.08
C ARG A 27 0.42 3.34 -4.62
N ASN A 28 -0.82 3.27 -5.08
CA ASN A 28 -1.75 2.20 -4.72
C ASN A 28 -1.24 0.85 -5.25
N LEU A 29 -0.92 0.77 -6.55
CA LEU A 29 -0.41 -0.45 -7.17
C LEU A 29 1.02 -0.80 -6.75
N GLY A 30 1.86 0.22 -6.54
CA GLY A 30 3.24 0.07 -6.11
C GLY A 30 3.38 -0.35 -4.65
N GLY A 31 2.43 -0.02 -3.78
CA GLY A 31 2.37 -0.54 -2.40
C GLY A 31 2.16 -2.05 -2.38
N ASP A 32 1.20 -2.55 -3.15
CA ASP A 32 0.88 -3.98 -3.22
C ASP A 32 2.03 -4.78 -3.85
N LEU A 33 2.54 -4.32 -4.99
CA LEU A 33 3.65 -4.97 -5.69
C LEU A 33 4.96 -4.83 -4.90
N GLY A 34 5.20 -3.67 -4.31
CA GLY A 34 6.39 -3.41 -3.49
C GLY A 34 6.44 -4.24 -2.22
N GLY A 35 5.30 -4.44 -1.56
CA GLY A 35 5.17 -5.31 -0.39
C GLY A 35 5.51 -6.77 -0.73
N ALA A 36 4.95 -7.29 -1.83
CA ALA A 36 5.24 -8.65 -2.29
C ALA A 36 6.73 -8.83 -2.63
N VAL A 37 7.34 -7.87 -3.33
CA VAL A 37 8.77 -7.92 -3.68
C VAL A 37 9.66 -7.75 -2.43
N LYS A 38 9.27 -6.96 -1.42
CA LYS A 38 10.00 -6.83 -0.14
C LYS A 38 10.05 -8.17 0.61
N GLY A 39 8.92 -8.89 0.67
CA GLY A 39 8.84 -10.23 1.26
C GLY A 39 9.68 -11.26 0.49
N PHE A 40 9.61 -11.23 -0.85
CA PHE A 40 10.43 -12.11 -1.70
C PHE A 40 11.92 -11.86 -1.53
N LYS A 41 12.36 -10.60 -1.52
CA LYS A 41 13.76 -10.25 -1.28
C LYS A 41 14.20 -10.68 0.12
N LYS A 42 13.35 -10.49 1.14
CA LYS A 42 13.65 -10.92 2.51
C LYS A 42 13.87 -12.44 2.58
N ALA A 43 12.94 -13.23 2.05
CA ALA A 43 13.06 -14.69 2.01
C ALA A 43 14.25 -15.21 1.17
N MET A 44 14.65 -14.49 0.11
CA MET A 44 15.84 -14.86 -0.68
C MET A 44 17.17 -14.48 -0.02
N ASN A 45 17.17 -13.54 0.93
CA ASN A 45 18.39 -13.07 1.61
C ASN A 45 18.48 -13.53 3.07
N GLU A 46 17.48 -14.26 3.59
CA GLU A 46 17.53 -14.87 4.92
C GLU A 46 18.34 -16.17 4.87
N ASP A 47 19.59 -16.11 5.32
CA ASP A 47 20.30 -17.27 5.85
C ASP A 47 19.61 -17.71 7.17
N PRO A 48 19.49 -19.02 7.44
CA PRO A 48 18.58 -19.60 8.45
C PRO A 48 18.93 -19.34 9.93
N LYS A 49 19.64 -18.26 10.26
CA LYS A 49 20.10 -17.94 11.64
C LYS A 49 19.60 -16.61 12.21
N GLU A 50 18.87 -15.79 11.47
CA GLU A 50 18.45 -14.44 11.92
C GLU A 50 16.92 -14.24 11.98
N GLU A 51 16.15 -15.33 12.01
CA GLU A 51 14.71 -15.27 12.23
C GLU A 51 14.42 -15.07 13.71
N GLU A 52 14.17 -13.83 14.15
CA GLU A 52 13.23 -13.58 15.27
C GLU A 52 12.96 -12.09 15.56
N LYS A 53 13.72 -11.11 15.04
CA LYS A 53 13.61 -9.70 15.51
C LYS A 53 13.07 -8.64 14.56
N LYS A 54 12.58 -8.98 13.36
CA LYS A 54 12.34 -7.95 12.32
C LYS A 54 11.00 -8.05 11.57
N LEU A 55 9.95 -8.56 12.19
CA LEU A 55 8.62 -8.65 11.58
C LEU A 55 7.61 -7.60 12.07
N GLU A 56 7.89 -6.82 13.12
CA GLU A 56 6.86 -5.98 13.75
C GLU A 56 6.91 -4.46 13.48
N SER A 57 7.82 -3.89 12.68
CA SER A 57 7.98 -2.41 12.65
C SER A 57 7.72 -1.67 11.33
N ASP A 58 7.32 -2.29 10.23
CA ASP A 58 7.53 -1.65 8.91
C ASP A 58 6.31 -1.55 7.98
N ALA A 59 5.09 -1.58 8.53
CA ALA A 59 3.86 -1.36 7.75
C ALA A 59 3.00 -0.20 8.28
N ASP A 60 3.60 0.82 8.90
CA ASP A 60 2.92 2.10 9.12
C ASP A 60 3.18 3.04 7.92
N PHE A 61 2.25 3.03 6.97
CA PHE A 61 2.13 4.09 5.96
C PHE A 61 0.87 4.89 6.31
N ALA A 62 0.95 5.74 7.34
CA ALA A 62 -0.11 6.66 7.69
C ALA A 62 -0.32 7.75 6.62
N GLU A 63 -1.49 7.67 5.99
CA GLU A 63 -2.47 8.73 5.71
C GLU A 63 -2.23 9.82 4.63
N THR A 64 -3.09 9.77 3.60
CA THR A 64 -3.65 10.88 2.80
C THR A 64 -4.71 10.22 1.90
N ASP A 65 -6.03 10.40 2.05
CA ASP A 65 -6.80 11.62 2.31
C ASP A 65 -8.08 11.35 3.11
N LYS A 66 -8.44 12.29 3.98
CA LYS A 66 -9.71 12.42 4.68
C LYS A 66 -10.64 13.36 3.89
N ALA A 67 -11.58 12.81 3.12
CA ALA A 67 -12.84 13.39 2.62
C ALA A 67 -13.41 12.34 1.63
N GLU A 68 -14.50 11.64 1.89
CA GLU A 68 -15.86 12.16 1.95
C GLU A 68 -16.76 11.16 2.69
N VAL A 69 -17.90 11.66 3.13
CA VAL A 69 -18.72 11.21 4.25
C VAL A 69 -19.54 9.96 3.95
N LYS A 70 -19.65 9.15 5.01
CA LYS A 70 -20.68 8.14 5.27
C LYS A 70 -22.07 8.56 4.77
N GLU A 71 -22.69 7.75 3.91
CA GLU A 71 -24.10 7.43 4.09
C GLU A 71 -24.39 6.04 3.51
N GLN A 72 -24.04 5.01 4.28
CA GLN A 72 -24.69 3.71 4.19
C GLN A 72 -25.69 3.61 5.33
N THR A 73 -26.96 3.70 4.94
CA THR A 73 -28.07 2.87 5.39
C THR A 73 -27.65 1.73 6.33
N LYS A 74 -28.07 1.79 7.59
CA LYS A 74 -28.39 0.58 8.35
C LYS A 74 -29.54 0.83 9.32
N GLU A 75 -30.68 0.40 8.82
CA GLU A 75 -31.90 0.03 9.51
C GLU A 75 -31.64 -1.03 10.60
N GLN A 76 -32.32 -0.87 11.74
CA GLN A 76 -32.72 -1.86 12.75
C GLN A 76 -31.67 -2.67 13.54
N VAL A 77 -31.70 -2.53 14.87
CA VAL A 77 -32.11 -3.56 15.86
C VAL A 77 -31.87 -3.05 17.30
N LYS A 78 -32.93 -3.12 18.14
CA LYS A 78 -32.99 -3.12 19.63
C LYS A 78 -32.52 -1.85 20.37
N ASP A 79 -33.17 -1.34 21.41
CA ASP A 79 -33.87 -1.99 22.52
C ASP A 79 -35.03 -1.10 23.03
N GLU A 80 -36.08 -1.75 23.55
CA GLU A 80 -37.08 -1.15 24.43
C GLU A 80 -36.43 -0.40 25.61
N PRO A 81 -37.08 0.67 26.08
CA PRO A 81 -37.35 0.69 27.51
C PRO A 81 -38.78 1.14 27.84
N LYS A 82 -39.42 0.29 28.64
CA LYS A 82 -40.22 0.59 29.84
C LYS A 82 -41.26 1.71 29.76
N ALA A 83 -42.51 1.26 29.85
CA ALA A 83 -43.60 1.97 30.50
C ALA A 83 -43.17 2.53 31.87
N ASP A 84 -43.64 3.73 32.20
CA ASP A 84 -44.21 4.05 33.51
C ASP A 84 -45.09 5.31 33.36
N LYS A 85 -46.39 5.11 33.55
CA LYS A 85 -47.37 6.13 33.95
C LYS A 85 -47.83 5.76 35.35
#